data_AF-A0A485LC21-F1
#
_entry.id   AF-A0A485LC21-F1
#
_cell.length_a   1.000
_cell.length_b   1.000
_cell.length_c   1.000
_cell.angle_alpha   90.00
_cell.angle_beta   90.00
_cell.angle_gamma   90.00
#
_symmetry.space_group_name_H-M   'P 1'
#
loop_
_entity.id
_entity.type
_entity.pdbx_description
1 polymer ?
#
loop_
_entity_poly.entity_id
_entity_poly.type
_entity_poly.pdbx_seq_one_letter_code
_entity_poly.pdbx_strand_id
1 'polypeptide(L)'
;MPEAQVYTARQTLECAQKRCIPCGYKIIVTGDADTVLNQRPELCPRFKAAQESVKPEFPLLDPALKILVVQDDSFGLTSIFKGYLKDMHQLAVTTAEPRVLVAKKTGDMAKRIKKLEAQGVKIHFEADLGALDTLGAFDRVLWDFFSADKVPDAFFESAARCLRPHGEIHLMSKVPPAALVEAAAQHELAHAGSFIFDRSFCPSYKVPYSDCNTVVLVRETDAANNSLTSDDTMVVSEAVVDEIKALLVKRDDEEVSTKKKKKEVKEKPTVDVPYEKEYFDLMNLKPKGKKHVLKRKMEYEARQEGKERPSKRVLPVRMEKGKPKKGW
;
A
#
# COMPACT_ATOMS: atom_id res chain seq x y z
N MET A 1 20.91 9.02 18.22
CA MET A 1 19.79 8.13 18.56
C MET A 1 20.15 6.74 18.06
N PRO A 2 19.94 5.65 18.81
CA PRO A 2 20.12 4.31 18.27
C PRO A 2 19.24 4.17 17.02
N GLU A 3 19.80 3.64 15.93
CA GLU A 3 19.04 3.39 14.71
C GLU A 3 17.86 2.46 15.05
N ALA A 4 16.64 2.97 14.89
CA ALA A 4 15.46 2.19 15.17
C ALA A 4 15.38 1.01 14.18
N GLN A 5 15.12 -0.18 14.72
CA GLN A 5 15.08 -1.39 13.92
C GLN A 5 13.92 -1.36 12.92
N VAL A 6 14.20 -1.88 11.72
CA VAL A 6 13.19 -2.10 10.68
C VAL A 6 12.76 -3.56 10.73
N TYR A 7 11.45 -3.79 10.72
CA TYR A 7 10.82 -5.10 10.77
C TYR A 7 10.01 -5.36 9.51
N THR A 8 9.93 -6.62 9.11
CA THR A 8 9.05 -7.08 8.03
C THR A 8 8.42 -8.42 8.43
N ALA A 9 7.38 -8.84 7.72
CA ALA A 9 6.82 -10.16 7.93
C ALA A 9 7.85 -11.24 7.53
N ARG A 10 7.98 -12.31 8.32
CA ARG A 10 8.89 -13.44 8.05
C ARG A 10 8.72 -13.97 6.63
N GLN A 11 7.49 -14.21 6.21
CA GLN A 11 7.21 -14.70 4.84
C GLN A 11 7.65 -13.72 3.75
N THR A 12 7.64 -12.41 4.02
CA THR A 12 8.15 -11.40 3.06
C THR A 12 9.65 -11.56 2.87
N LEU A 13 10.39 -11.70 3.97
CA LEU A 13 11.84 -11.91 3.93
C LEU A 13 12.21 -13.24 3.27
N GLU A 14 11.56 -14.34 3.66
CA GLU A 14 11.78 -15.65 3.05
C GLU A 14 11.50 -15.64 1.54
N CYS A 15 10.45 -14.93 1.12
CA CYS A 15 10.10 -14.79 -0.29
C CYS A 15 11.16 -13.98 -1.04
N ALA A 16 11.71 -12.92 -0.42
CA ALA A 16 12.83 -12.15 -0.97
C ALA A 16 14.09 -13.01 -1.14
N GLN A 17 14.46 -13.81 -0.14
CA GLN A 17 15.59 -14.75 -0.20
C GLN A 17 15.41 -15.82 -1.28
N LYS A 18 14.17 -16.22 -1.58
CA LYS A 18 13.82 -17.06 -2.74
C LYS A 18 13.79 -16.31 -4.08
N ARG A 19 14.45 -15.14 -4.17
CA ARG A 19 14.59 -14.28 -5.36
C ARG A 19 13.27 -13.72 -5.91
N CYS A 20 12.25 -13.54 -5.07
CA CYS A 20 11.01 -12.87 -5.47
C CYS A 20 11.24 -11.36 -5.61
N ILE A 21 11.20 -10.85 -6.85
CA ILE A 21 11.49 -9.45 -7.17
C ILE A 21 10.63 -8.46 -6.35
N PRO A 22 9.28 -8.57 -6.30
CA PRO A 22 8.48 -7.66 -5.50
C PRO A 22 8.80 -7.68 -4.01
N CYS A 23 9.22 -8.82 -3.45
CA CYS A 23 9.58 -8.90 -2.04
C CYS A 23 10.98 -8.35 -1.79
N GLY A 24 11.95 -8.65 -2.67
CA GLY A 24 13.30 -8.13 -2.57
C GLY A 24 13.35 -6.61 -2.61
N TYR A 25 12.60 -5.98 -3.51
CA TYR A 25 12.53 -4.50 -3.57
C TYR A 25 11.94 -3.88 -2.29
N LYS A 26 10.95 -4.51 -1.65
CA LYS A 26 10.40 -4.01 -0.38
C LYS A 26 11.46 -3.94 0.72
N ILE A 27 12.36 -4.92 0.77
CA ILE A 27 13.42 -5.01 1.79
C ILE A 27 14.59 -4.07 1.49
N ILE A 28 15.03 -4.02 0.23
CA ILE A 28 16.19 -3.21 -0.17
C ILE A 28 15.93 -1.71 0.01
N VAL A 29 14.73 -1.28 -0.37
CA VAL A 29 14.38 0.13 -0.45
C VAL A 29 14.30 0.78 0.92
N THR A 30 14.04 0.03 1.98
CA THR A 30 13.96 0.56 3.34
C THR A 30 15.31 0.86 3.98
N GLY A 31 16.42 0.58 3.29
CA GLY A 31 17.77 0.93 3.71
C GLY A 31 18.37 2.17 3.04
N ASP A 32 17.70 2.77 2.04
CA ASP A 32 18.21 3.92 1.29
C ASP A 32 17.21 5.10 1.36
N ALA A 33 17.70 6.35 1.41
CA ALA A 33 16.88 7.56 1.59
C ALA A 33 15.87 7.82 0.45
N ASP A 34 16.01 7.13 -0.67
CA ASP A 34 15.12 7.17 -1.82
C ASP A 34 14.17 5.97 -1.79
N THR A 35 13.14 6.01 -0.94
CA THR A 35 12.11 4.97 -0.87
C THR A 35 11.36 4.82 -2.21
N VAL A 36 11.74 3.85 -3.03
CA VAL A 36 11.03 3.49 -4.28
C VAL A 36 9.86 2.53 -4.01
N LEU A 37 8.70 2.96 -4.52
CA LEU A 37 7.44 2.26 -4.76
C LEU A 37 7.46 0.71 -4.60
N ASN A 38 6.51 0.14 -3.85
CA ASN A 38 6.12 -1.27 -3.82
C ASN A 38 5.76 -1.75 -5.24
N GLN A 39 6.77 -2.08 -6.05
CA GLN A 39 6.54 -2.35 -7.46
C GLN A 39 5.86 -3.70 -7.63
N ARG A 40 4.63 -3.65 -8.10
CA ARG A 40 3.88 -4.77 -8.68
C ARG A 40 3.71 -5.96 -7.72
N PRO A 41 3.03 -5.77 -6.57
CA PRO A 41 2.74 -6.85 -5.64
C PRO A 41 2.02 -8.02 -6.31
N GLU A 42 1.26 -7.79 -7.39
CA GLU A 42 0.61 -8.80 -8.23
C GLU A 42 1.56 -9.81 -8.91
N LEU A 43 2.85 -9.48 -9.02
CA LEU A 43 3.86 -10.42 -9.52
C LEU A 43 4.37 -11.36 -8.43
N CYS A 44 4.05 -11.11 -7.16
CA CYS A 44 4.37 -12.01 -6.08
C CYS A 44 3.38 -13.19 -6.08
N PRO A 45 3.85 -14.46 -6.05
CA PRO A 45 2.96 -15.62 -5.93
C PRO A 45 2.03 -15.55 -4.71
N ARG A 46 2.49 -14.95 -3.60
CA ARG A 46 1.66 -14.76 -2.40
C ARG A 46 0.49 -13.82 -2.63
N PHE A 47 0.59 -12.85 -3.54
CA PHE A 47 -0.52 -11.95 -3.84
C PHE A 47 -1.69 -12.70 -4.49
N LYS A 48 -1.41 -13.62 -5.42
CA LYS A 48 -2.45 -14.47 -6.01
C LYS A 48 -3.06 -15.41 -4.97
N ALA A 49 -2.21 -16.05 -4.16
CA ALA A 49 -2.68 -16.89 -3.06
C ALA A 49 -3.56 -16.12 -2.07
N ALA A 50 -3.22 -14.86 -1.76
CA ALA A 50 -4.01 -13.99 -0.89
C ALA A 50 -5.32 -13.51 -1.56
N GLN A 51 -5.39 -13.44 -2.89
CA GLN A 51 -6.65 -13.18 -3.60
C GLN A 51 -7.60 -14.37 -3.54
N GLU A 52 -7.05 -15.59 -3.56
CA GLU A 52 -7.79 -16.84 -3.45
C GLU A 52 -8.13 -17.19 -1.99
N SER A 53 -7.33 -16.71 -1.04
CA SER A 53 -7.59 -16.83 0.39
C SER A 53 -8.80 -15.99 0.81
N VAL A 54 -9.62 -16.56 1.69
CA VAL A 54 -10.78 -15.89 2.29
C VAL A 54 -10.39 -15.01 3.47
N LYS A 55 -9.17 -15.18 4.02
CA LYS A 55 -8.70 -14.46 5.21
C LYS A 55 -7.42 -13.69 4.90
N PRO A 56 -7.41 -12.35 5.08
CA PRO A 56 -6.18 -11.58 5.04
C PRO A 56 -5.32 -11.92 6.26
N GLU A 57 -4.00 -11.78 6.14
CA GLU A 57 -3.05 -11.91 7.25
C GLU A 57 -2.44 -10.54 7.56
N PHE A 58 -2.41 -10.16 8.84
CA PHE A 58 -1.77 -8.94 9.33
C PHE A 58 -0.71 -9.30 10.37
N PRO A 59 0.55 -9.48 9.96
CA PRO A 59 1.64 -9.99 10.82
C PRO A 59 1.93 -9.19 12.11
N LEU A 60 1.31 -8.02 12.28
CA LEU A 60 1.47 -7.13 13.44
C LEU A 60 0.23 -6.99 14.33
N LEU A 61 -0.90 -7.58 13.96
CA LEU A 61 -2.13 -7.42 14.70
C LEU A 61 -2.52 -8.79 15.23
N ASP A 62 -2.78 -8.97 16.52
CA ASP A 62 -3.47 -10.18 16.98
C ASP A 62 -4.98 -10.02 16.67
N PRO A 63 -5.66 -11.05 16.13
CA PRO A 63 -7.10 -11.03 15.88
C PRO A 63 -7.98 -10.68 17.10
N ALA A 64 -7.44 -10.71 18.32
CA ALA A 64 -8.13 -10.36 19.57
C ALA A 64 -7.84 -8.92 20.06
N LEU A 65 -7.02 -8.13 19.35
CA LEU A 65 -6.69 -6.76 19.74
C LEU A 65 -7.88 -5.82 19.54
N LYS A 66 -8.00 -4.84 20.44
CA LYS A 66 -8.89 -3.70 20.29
C LYS A 66 -8.22 -2.59 19.50
N ILE A 67 -8.83 -2.22 18.38
CA ILE A 67 -8.23 -1.38 17.36
C ILE A 67 -9.03 -0.08 17.20
N LEU A 68 -8.32 1.04 17.14
CA LEU A 68 -8.82 2.33 16.66
C LEU A 68 -8.21 2.63 15.29
N VAL A 69 -9.04 2.86 14.28
CA VAL A 69 -8.61 3.38 12.99
C VAL A 69 -8.96 4.87 12.90
N VAL A 70 -7.97 5.69 12.60
CA VAL A 70 -8.06 7.14 12.63
C VAL A 70 -8.31 7.68 11.23
N GLN A 71 -9.38 8.48 11.08
CA GLN A 71 -9.80 9.15 9.84
C GLN A 71 -9.85 8.24 8.58
N ASP A 72 -10.38 7.02 8.70
CA ASP A 72 -10.60 6.11 7.55
C ASP A 72 -11.94 6.41 6.87
N ASP A 73 -12.01 7.58 6.23
CA ASP A 73 -13.20 8.07 5.53
C ASP A 73 -13.71 7.14 4.42
N SER A 74 -12.83 6.28 3.88
CA SER A 74 -13.16 5.34 2.82
C SER A 74 -13.56 3.95 3.36
N PHE A 75 -13.43 3.73 4.66
CA PHE A 75 -13.51 2.43 5.35
C PHE A 75 -12.61 1.35 4.73
N GLY A 76 -11.53 1.76 4.06
CA GLY A 76 -10.64 0.89 3.31
C GLY A 76 -9.96 -0.11 4.24
N LEU A 77 -9.24 0.42 5.23
CA LEU A 77 -8.55 -0.36 6.25
C LEU A 77 -9.55 -1.09 7.15
N THR A 78 -10.63 -0.39 7.55
CA THR A 78 -11.75 -0.96 8.31
C THR A 78 -12.31 -2.24 7.70
N SER A 79 -12.48 -2.27 6.38
CA SER A 79 -13.07 -3.44 5.71
C SER A 79 -12.11 -4.61 5.58
N ILE A 80 -10.82 -4.37 5.75
CA ILE A 80 -9.84 -5.45 5.77
C ILE A 80 -9.78 -6.06 7.16
N PHE A 81 -9.81 -5.25 8.22
CA PHE A 81 -9.91 -5.77 9.59
C PHE A 81 -11.16 -6.59 9.84
N LYS A 82 -12.22 -6.37 9.06
CA LYS A 82 -13.37 -7.26 9.04
C LYS A 82 -13.05 -8.73 8.71
N GLY A 83 -12.07 -8.97 7.83
CA GLY A 83 -11.65 -10.33 7.50
C GLY A 83 -10.65 -10.91 8.49
N TYR A 84 -10.11 -10.08 9.39
CA TYR A 84 -8.99 -10.39 10.26
C TYR A 84 -9.39 -10.60 11.72
N LEU A 85 -10.15 -9.68 12.28
CA LEU A 85 -10.53 -9.68 13.70
C LEU A 85 -11.52 -10.80 14.01
N LYS A 86 -11.36 -11.39 15.21
CA LYS A 86 -12.30 -12.39 15.73
C LYS A 86 -13.63 -11.76 16.12
N ASP A 87 -13.59 -10.54 16.65
CA ASP A 87 -14.76 -9.79 17.09
C ASP A 87 -14.71 -8.35 16.58
N MET A 88 -15.73 -7.94 15.83
CA MET A 88 -15.84 -6.61 15.24
C MET A 88 -16.17 -5.52 16.27
N HIS A 89 -16.67 -5.87 17.45
CA HIS A 89 -16.87 -4.92 18.55
C HIS A 89 -15.55 -4.36 19.10
N GLN A 90 -14.44 -5.02 18.78
CA GLN A 90 -13.09 -4.57 19.10
C GLN A 90 -12.61 -3.45 18.16
N LEU A 91 -13.32 -3.19 17.05
CA LEU A 91 -12.96 -2.17 16.07
C LEU A 91 -13.75 -0.88 16.27
N ALA A 92 -13.03 0.21 16.52
CA ALA A 92 -13.53 1.57 16.42
C ALA A 92 -12.88 2.27 15.22
N VAL A 93 -13.65 3.12 14.55
CA VAL A 93 -13.22 3.88 13.38
C VAL A 93 -13.68 5.31 13.53
N THR A 94 -12.80 6.25 13.21
CA THR A 94 -13.14 7.67 13.11
C THR A 94 -13.11 8.14 11.67
N THR A 95 -13.90 9.17 11.36
CA THR A 95 -13.84 9.89 10.08
C THR A 95 -13.61 11.37 10.34
N ALA A 96 -12.90 12.04 9.45
CA ALA A 96 -12.72 13.49 9.52
C ALA A 96 -14.01 14.24 9.17
N GLU A 97 -14.84 13.64 8.32
CA GLU A 97 -16.07 14.24 7.82
C GLU A 97 -17.31 13.75 8.56
N PRO A 98 -18.41 14.54 8.57
CA PRO A 98 -19.70 14.14 9.08
C PRO A 98 -20.32 13.00 8.24
N ARG A 99 -21.16 12.20 8.89
CA ARG A 99 -21.83 11.01 8.31
C ARG A 99 -22.48 11.28 6.95
N VAL A 100 -23.10 12.43 6.77
CA VAL A 100 -23.81 12.79 5.54
C VAL A 100 -22.86 12.93 4.36
N LEU A 101 -21.66 13.48 4.56
CA LEU A 101 -20.66 13.63 3.51
C LEU A 101 -19.99 12.29 3.19
N VAL A 102 -19.58 11.54 4.21
CA VAL A 102 -19.02 10.19 4.05
C VAL A 102 -20.00 9.27 3.29
N ALA A 103 -21.29 9.30 3.64
CA ALA A 103 -22.32 8.52 2.98
C ALA A 103 -22.54 8.88 1.51
N LYS A 104 -22.19 10.11 1.10
CA LYS A 104 -22.31 10.61 -0.28
C LYS A 104 -21.07 10.37 -1.14
N LYS A 105 -19.91 10.00 -0.56
CA LYS A 105 -18.65 9.79 -1.31
C LYS A 105 -18.81 8.75 -2.43
N THR A 106 -19.59 7.69 -2.22
CA THR A 106 -19.89 6.69 -3.26
C THR A 106 -21.32 6.16 -3.11
N GLY A 107 -21.90 5.65 -4.21
CA GLY A 107 -23.31 5.21 -4.26
C GLY A 107 -23.70 4.10 -3.27
N ASP A 108 -22.73 3.37 -2.71
CA ASP A 108 -22.98 2.29 -1.75
C ASP A 108 -22.42 2.58 -0.34
N MET A 109 -21.82 3.75 -0.06
CA MET A 109 -21.24 4.03 1.26
C MET A 109 -22.28 4.02 2.38
N ALA A 110 -23.48 4.57 2.16
CA ALA A 110 -24.54 4.54 3.15
C ALA A 110 -24.92 3.10 3.59
N LYS A 111 -24.93 2.15 2.63
CA LYS A 111 -25.17 0.73 2.93
C LYS A 111 -23.99 0.11 3.66
N ARG A 112 -22.76 0.46 3.28
CA ARG A 112 -21.53 -0.03 3.95
C ARG A 112 -21.47 0.41 5.40
N ILE A 113 -21.74 1.68 5.70
CA ILE A 113 -21.80 2.21 7.07
C ILE A 113 -22.79 1.39 7.91
N LYS A 114 -24.05 1.26 7.44
CA LYS A 114 -25.07 0.47 8.13
C LYS A 114 -24.65 -0.97 8.36
N LYS A 115 -24.00 -1.59 7.37
CA LYS A 115 -23.50 -2.97 7.47
C LYS A 115 -22.39 -3.09 8.52
N LEU A 116 -21.46 -2.14 8.58
CA LEU A 116 -20.37 -2.15 9.57
C LEU A 116 -20.92 -1.94 10.99
N GLU A 117 -21.82 -0.97 11.18
CA GLU A 117 -22.49 -0.73 12.47
C GLU A 117 -23.27 -1.98 12.94
N ALA A 118 -24.04 -2.61 12.04
CA ALA A 118 -24.78 -3.84 12.35
C ALA A 118 -23.88 -5.04 12.66
N GLN A 119 -22.62 -5.00 12.21
CA GLN A 119 -21.61 -6.00 12.54
C GLN A 119 -20.87 -5.70 13.84
N GLY A 120 -21.16 -4.57 14.50
CA GLY A 120 -20.58 -4.22 15.79
C GLY A 120 -19.47 -3.18 15.75
N VAL A 121 -19.06 -2.72 14.57
CA VAL A 121 -18.03 -1.68 14.42
C VAL A 121 -18.55 -0.35 14.96
N LYS A 122 -17.77 0.29 15.83
CA LYS A 122 -18.09 1.63 16.35
C LYS A 122 -17.57 2.69 15.40
N ILE A 123 -18.45 3.47 14.78
CA ILE A 123 -18.06 4.52 13.83
C ILE A 123 -18.34 5.90 14.46
N HIS A 124 -17.30 6.71 14.56
CA HIS A 124 -17.32 8.06 15.10
C HIS A 124 -17.09 9.05 13.96
N PHE A 125 -18.13 9.79 13.60
CA PHE A 125 -18.07 10.77 12.52
C PHE A 125 -17.62 12.13 13.05
N GLU A 126 -16.89 12.90 12.23
CA GLU A 126 -16.38 14.23 12.59
C GLU A 126 -15.59 14.18 13.91
N ALA A 127 -14.69 13.20 14.01
CA ALA A 127 -13.96 12.97 15.24
C ALA A 127 -12.88 14.02 15.46
N ASP A 128 -12.85 14.57 16.67
CA ASP A 128 -11.77 15.43 17.13
C ASP A 128 -10.53 14.60 17.48
N LEU A 129 -9.42 14.92 16.83
CA LEU A 129 -8.13 14.28 17.08
C LEU A 129 -7.59 14.54 18.49
N GLY A 130 -8.03 15.63 19.16
CA GLY A 130 -7.69 15.93 20.54
C GLY A 130 -8.49 15.14 21.59
N ALA A 131 -9.51 14.38 21.17
CA ALA A 131 -10.44 13.69 22.05
C ALA A 131 -10.59 12.18 21.75
N LEU A 132 -9.61 11.56 21.10
CA LEU A 132 -9.59 10.11 20.82
C LEU A 132 -9.66 9.24 22.08
N ASP A 133 -9.13 9.71 23.21
CA ASP A 133 -9.20 9.02 24.52
C ASP A 133 -10.63 8.85 25.04
N THR A 134 -11.55 9.73 24.64
CA THR A 134 -12.98 9.61 24.97
C THR A 134 -13.65 8.41 24.28
N LEU A 135 -13.05 7.88 23.21
CA LEU A 135 -13.55 6.72 22.46
C LEU A 135 -13.21 5.39 23.15
N GLY A 136 -12.35 5.45 24.18
CA GLY A 136 -11.93 4.35 25.03
C GLY A 136 -10.44 4.03 24.91
N ALA A 137 -10.02 2.93 25.52
CA ALA A 137 -8.65 2.45 25.47
C ALA A 137 -8.46 1.37 24.38
N PHE A 138 -7.35 1.40 23.65
CA PHE A 138 -7.06 0.56 22.49
C PHE A 138 -5.67 -0.09 22.59
N ASP A 139 -5.55 -1.31 22.06
CA ASP A 139 -4.26 -1.98 21.95
C ASP A 139 -3.47 -1.46 20.73
N ARG A 140 -4.18 -1.01 19.68
CA ARG A 140 -3.58 -0.46 18.47
C ARG A 140 -4.35 0.77 18.00
N VAL A 141 -3.63 1.84 17.71
CA VAL A 141 -4.16 3.06 17.06
C VAL A 141 -3.48 3.18 15.71
N LEU A 142 -4.23 3.07 14.62
CA LEU A 142 -3.69 3.13 13.27
C LEU A 142 -4.18 4.38 12.57
N TRP A 143 -3.26 5.18 12.06
CA TRP A 143 -3.59 6.29 11.19
C TRP A 143 -2.85 6.14 9.87
N ASP A 144 -3.63 5.84 8.84
CA ASP A 144 -3.11 5.48 7.53
C ASP A 144 -3.36 6.57 6.48
N PHE A 145 -2.33 6.86 5.68
CA PHE A 145 -2.31 7.83 4.57
C PHE A 145 -2.97 9.18 4.86
N PHE A 146 -2.70 9.76 6.04
CA PHE A 146 -3.21 11.09 6.31
C PHE A 146 -2.62 12.11 5.33
N SER A 147 -3.47 13.01 4.85
CA SER A 147 -3.14 13.99 3.81
C SER A 147 -2.42 15.23 4.34
N ALA A 148 -2.17 15.30 5.65
CA ALA A 148 -1.53 16.44 6.28
C ALA A 148 -0.01 16.40 6.10
N ASP A 149 0.59 17.57 5.87
CA ASP A 149 2.05 17.75 5.78
C ASP A 149 2.76 17.55 7.13
N LYS A 150 1.98 17.54 8.22
CA LYS A 150 2.43 17.24 9.57
C LYS A 150 1.32 16.55 10.36
N VAL A 151 1.68 15.72 11.32
CA VAL A 151 0.74 15.18 12.30
C VAL A 151 0.40 16.28 13.32
N PRO A 152 -0.87 16.53 13.64
CA PRO A 152 -1.23 17.50 14.67
C PRO A 152 -0.80 17.04 16.07
N ASP A 153 -0.25 17.93 16.89
CA ASP A 153 0.16 17.65 18.27
C ASP A 153 -0.99 17.07 19.12
N ALA A 154 -2.20 17.60 18.92
CA ALA A 154 -3.42 17.13 19.59
C ALA A 154 -3.69 15.63 19.35
N PHE A 155 -3.30 15.10 18.18
CA PHE A 155 -3.39 13.67 17.91
C PHE A 155 -2.45 12.88 18.80
N PHE A 156 -1.16 13.24 18.86
CA PHE A 156 -0.19 12.49 19.67
C PHE A 156 -0.58 12.50 21.15
N GLU A 157 -1.00 13.67 21.64
CA GLU A 157 -1.43 13.85 23.02
C GLU A 157 -2.62 12.94 23.38
N SER A 158 -3.67 12.93 22.55
CA SER A 158 -4.85 12.10 22.80
C SER A 158 -4.62 10.61 22.49
N ALA A 159 -3.84 10.29 21.46
CA ALA A 159 -3.48 8.92 21.12
C ALA A 159 -2.67 8.25 22.23
N ALA A 160 -1.70 8.93 22.83
CA ALA A 160 -0.94 8.41 23.97
C ALA A 160 -1.84 8.06 25.17
N ARG A 161 -2.86 8.88 25.44
CA ARG A 161 -3.85 8.65 26.50
C ARG A 161 -4.81 7.51 26.20
N CYS A 162 -5.11 7.25 24.93
CA CYS A 162 -6.04 6.20 24.53
C CYS A 162 -5.38 4.81 24.39
N LEU A 163 -4.07 4.67 24.61
CA LEU A 163 -3.39 3.38 24.61
C LEU A 163 -3.65 2.57 25.89
N ARG A 164 -3.97 1.28 25.72
CA ARG A 164 -3.85 0.27 26.78
C ARG A 164 -2.38 0.02 27.14
N PRO A 165 -2.05 -0.61 28.28
CA PRO A 165 -0.68 -1.05 28.56
C PRO A 165 -0.10 -1.83 27.39
N HIS A 166 1.11 -1.47 26.93
CA HIS A 166 1.76 -2.06 25.74
C HIS A 166 1.02 -1.81 24.42
N GLY A 167 0.19 -0.77 24.38
CA GLY A 167 -0.47 -0.32 23.16
C GLY A 167 0.52 0.34 22.20
N GLU A 168 0.21 0.28 20.91
CA GLU A 168 1.05 0.86 19.86
C GLU A 168 0.26 1.81 18.96
N ILE A 169 0.94 2.85 18.49
CA ILE A 169 0.46 3.76 17.46
C ILE A 169 1.20 3.44 16.17
N HIS A 170 0.46 3.17 15.10
CA HIS A 170 0.98 2.82 13.79
C HIS A 170 0.67 3.95 12.83
N LEU A 171 1.70 4.62 12.34
CA LEU A 171 1.58 5.74 11.42
C LEU A 171 2.16 5.38 10.07
N MET A 172 1.34 5.43 9.03
CA MET A 172 1.79 5.26 7.65
C MET A 172 1.51 6.57 6.89
N SER A 173 2.59 7.23 6.46
CA SER A 173 2.54 8.59 5.94
C SER A 173 3.68 8.90 4.98
N LYS A 174 3.53 10.02 4.27
CA LYS A 174 4.59 10.66 3.48
C LYS A 174 5.51 11.54 4.32
N VAL A 175 5.09 11.89 5.55
CA VAL A 175 5.94 12.64 6.46
C VAL A 175 7.18 11.80 6.77
N PRO A 176 8.40 12.35 6.65
CA PRO A 176 9.61 11.60 6.94
C PRO A 176 9.58 10.97 8.34
N PRO A 177 9.99 9.70 8.51
CA PRO A 177 9.95 9.03 9.81
C PRO A 177 10.63 9.80 10.94
N ALA A 178 11.78 10.44 10.67
CA ALA A 178 12.50 11.24 11.67
C ALA A 178 11.66 12.40 12.22
N ALA A 179 10.90 13.09 11.36
CA ALA A 179 10.03 14.19 11.77
C ALA A 179 8.83 13.70 12.59
N LEU A 180 8.29 12.52 12.27
CA LEU A 180 7.22 11.89 13.05
C LEU A 180 7.72 11.53 14.46
N VAL A 181 8.90 10.95 14.55
CA VAL A 181 9.51 10.54 15.83
C VAL A 181 9.84 11.76 16.69
N GLU A 182 10.39 12.83 16.10
CA GLU A 182 10.68 14.07 16.81
C GLU A 182 9.41 14.73 17.38
N ALA A 183 8.34 14.79 16.59
CA ALA A 183 7.06 15.32 17.07
C ALA A 183 6.45 14.44 18.17
N ALA A 184 6.47 13.11 18.00
CA ALA A 184 5.93 12.17 18.97
C ALA A 184 6.66 12.23 20.32
N ALA A 185 7.99 12.43 20.32
CA ALA A 185 8.79 12.51 21.54
C ALA A 185 8.37 13.66 22.48
N GLN A 186 7.76 14.73 21.94
CA GLN A 186 7.21 15.83 22.75
C GLN A 186 5.99 15.40 23.59
N HIS A 187 5.42 14.22 23.31
CA HIS A 187 4.24 13.67 23.94
C HIS A 187 4.50 12.33 24.64
N GLU A 188 5.72 12.11 25.14
CA GLU A 188 6.13 10.90 25.88
C GLU A 188 5.96 9.60 25.09
N LEU A 189 6.07 9.71 23.76
CA LEU A 189 6.04 8.57 22.84
C LEU A 189 7.45 8.28 22.33
N ALA A 190 7.89 7.03 22.50
CA ALA A 190 9.12 6.50 21.96
C ALA A 190 8.89 5.81 20.62
N HIS A 191 9.86 5.92 19.72
CA HIS A 191 9.93 5.11 18.51
C HIS A 191 10.35 3.69 18.86
N ALA A 192 9.43 2.73 18.70
CA ALA A 192 9.73 1.33 18.93
C ALA A 192 10.47 0.70 17.74
N GLY A 193 10.15 1.15 16.53
CA GLY A 193 10.69 0.61 15.29
C GLY A 193 9.82 0.97 14.10
N SER A 194 10.23 0.50 12.93
CA SER A 194 9.52 0.74 11.67
C SER A 194 9.12 -0.60 11.06
N PHE A 195 7.95 -0.69 10.46
CA PHE A 195 7.47 -1.91 9.82
C PHE A 195 7.17 -1.71 8.34
N ILE A 196 7.62 -2.67 7.53
CA ILE A 196 7.38 -2.68 6.09
C ILE A 196 6.03 -3.36 5.81
N PHE A 197 5.02 -2.56 5.51
CA PHE A 197 3.71 -3.06 5.11
C PHE A 197 3.78 -3.82 3.80
N ASP A 198 3.43 -5.10 3.84
CA ASP A 198 3.43 -5.98 2.68
C ASP A 198 2.02 -6.14 2.10
N ARG A 199 1.74 -5.35 1.06
CA ARG A 199 0.49 -5.44 0.28
C ARG A 199 0.22 -6.82 -0.32
N SER A 200 1.22 -7.70 -0.45
CA SER A 200 1.00 -9.07 -0.92
C SER A 200 0.10 -9.90 -0.01
N PHE A 201 -0.09 -9.49 1.26
CA PHE A 201 -1.10 -10.09 2.16
C PHE A 201 -2.49 -9.48 2.04
N CYS A 202 -2.59 -8.28 1.45
CA CYS A 202 -3.81 -7.48 1.42
C CYS A 202 -4.10 -6.98 0.00
N PRO A 203 -4.39 -7.87 -0.96
CA PRO A 203 -4.54 -7.50 -2.37
C PRO A 203 -5.72 -6.54 -2.63
N SER A 204 -6.76 -6.60 -1.78
CA SER A 204 -7.91 -5.71 -1.81
C SER A 204 -7.61 -4.30 -1.27
N TYR A 205 -6.49 -4.13 -0.55
CA TYR A 205 -6.09 -2.82 -0.04
C TYR A 205 -5.36 -2.00 -1.07
N LYS A 206 -5.78 -0.76 -1.26
CA LYS A 206 -5.16 0.18 -2.20
C LYS A 206 -4.31 1.18 -1.43
N VAL A 207 -3.03 0.84 -1.32
CA VAL A 207 -1.97 1.68 -0.74
C VAL A 207 -1.23 2.35 -1.90
N PRO A 208 -0.97 3.67 -1.86
CA PRO A 208 0.00 4.28 -2.75
C PRO A 208 1.32 3.52 -2.67
N TYR A 209 1.89 3.15 -3.81
CA TYR A 209 3.06 2.29 -3.81
C TYR A 209 4.25 2.89 -3.03
N SER A 210 4.33 4.20 -2.87
CA SER A 210 5.41 4.92 -2.16
C SER A 210 5.37 4.78 -0.65
N ASP A 211 4.23 4.40 -0.08
CA ASP A 211 3.92 4.66 1.32
C ASP A 211 3.68 3.30 1.99
N CYS A 212 4.74 2.53 2.22
CA CYS A 212 4.67 1.21 2.86
C CYS A 212 5.46 1.13 4.17
N ASN A 213 6.12 2.21 4.58
CA ASN A 213 6.80 2.25 5.88
C ASN A 213 5.82 2.72 6.95
N THR A 214 5.63 1.89 7.98
CA THR A 214 4.79 2.20 9.14
C THR A 214 5.70 2.50 10.32
N VAL A 215 5.69 3.74 10.81
CA VAL A 215 6.37 4.11 12.05
C VAL A 215 5.54 3.61 13.21
N VAL A 216 6.14 2.84 14.12
CA VAL A 216 5.46 2.33 15.30
C VAL A 216 5.97 3.05 16.54
N LEU A 217 5.04 3.68 17.25
CA LEU A 217 5.28 4.45 18.46
C LEU A 217 4.61 3.78 19.65
N VAL A 218 5.23 3.89 20.82
CA VAL A 218 4.70 3.42 22.09
C VAL A 218 4.93 4.47 23.16
N ARG A 219 4.25 4.36 24.31
CA ARG A 219 4.63 5.17 25.47
C ARG A 219 6.06 4.86 25.88
N GLU A 220 6.82 5.87 26.28
CA GLU A 220 8.18 5.71 26.79
C GLU A 220 8.26 4.69 27.94
N THR A 221 7.25 4.67 28.80
CA THR A 221 7.13 3.70 29.92
C THR A 221 7.02 2.25 29.45
N ASP A 222 6.50 2.04 28.24
CA ASP A 222 6.23 0.71 27.68
C ASP A 222 7.35 0.27 26.73
N ALA A 223 8.28 1.17 26.36
CA ALA A 223 9.32 0.94 25.35
C ALA A 223 10.22 -0.25 25.64
N ALA A 224 10.61 -0.47 26.90
CA ALA A 224 11.48 -1.58 27.29
C ALA A 224 10.83 -2.96 27.17
N ASN A 225 9.49 -3.01 27.16
CA ASN A 225 8.70 -4.24 27.10
C ASN A 225 7.97 -4.38 25.76
N ASN A 226 8.23 -3.49 24.80
CA ASN A 226 7.57 -3.57 23.52
C ASN A 226 8.23 -4.64 22.64
N SER A 227 7.46 -5.66 22.29
CA SER A 227 7.90 -6.72 21.39
C SER A 227 7.28 -6.49 20.02
N LEU A 228 7.88 -5.60 19.22
CA LEU A 228 7.66 -5.59 17.76
C LEU A 228 8.07 -6.93 17.12
N THR A 229 8.90 -7.71 17.83
CA THR A 229 9.24 -9.09 17.53
C THR A 229 8.07 -10.01 17.88
N SER A 230 7.20 -10.27 16.91
CA SER A 230 6.34 -11.46 16.94
C SER A 230 7.04 -12.62 16.20
N ASP A 231 6.57 -13.85 16.44
CA ASP A 231 6.99 -15.02 15.66
C ASP A 231 6.76 -14.83 14.15
N ASP A 232 5.93 -13.89 13.72
CA ASP A 232 5.65 -13.65 12.30
C ASP A 232 6.43 -12.48 11.71
N THR A 233 7.35 -11.89 12.48
CA THR A 233 8.20 -10.76 12.06
C THR A 233 9.67 -11.09 12.10
N MET A 234 10.46 -10.37 11.30
CA MET A 234 11.92 -10.46 11.27
C MET A 234 12.54 -9.08 11.14
N VAL A 235 13.69 -8.91 11.77
CA VAL A 235 14.52 -7.70 11.65
C VAL A 235 15.19 -7.67 10.28
N VAL A 236 15.11 -6.53 9.62
CA VAL A 236 15.83 -6.22 8.38
C VAL A 236 17.14 -5.53 8.78
N SER A 237 18.22 -6.30 8.86
CA SER A 237 19.57 -5.77 9.09
C SER A 237 20.24 -5.37 7.77
N GLU A 238 21.29 -4.55 7.84
CA GLU A 238 22.10 -4.18 6.69
C GLU A 238 22.65 -5.43 5.96
N ALA A 239 23.10 -6.44 6.70
CA ALA A 239 23.56 -7.71 6.13
C ALA A 239 22.47 -8.45 5.33
N VAL A 240 21.22 -8.41 5.81
CA VAL A 240 20.07 -8.99 5.09
C VAL A 240 19.78 -8.20 3.81
N VAL A 241 19.87 -6.87 3.88
CA VAL A 241 19.70 -6.00 2.71
C VAL A 241 20.77 -6.31 1.66
N ASP A 242 22.03 -6.43 2.05
CA ASP A 242 23.15 -6.75 1.17
C ASP A 242 23.02 -8.13 0.53
N GLU A 243 22.58 -9.13 1.30
CA GLU A 243 22.30 -10.49 0.80
C GLU A 243 21.25 -10.43 -0.33
N ILE A 244 20.14 -9.73 -0.11
CA ILE A 244 19.06 -9.61 -1.09
C ILE A 244 19.51 -8.77 -2.30
N LYS A 245 20.27 -7.68 -2.09
CA LYS A 245 20.89 -6.90 -3.18
C LYS A 245 21.73 -7.82 -4.09
N ALA A 246 22.60 -8.65 -3.50
CA ALA A 246 23.45 -9.57 -4.24
C ALA A 246 22.65 -10.66 -5.00
N LEU A 247 21.55 -11.16 -4.44
CA LEU A 247 20.68 -12.13 -5.10
C LEU A 247 19.97 -11.56 -6.33
N LEU A 248 19.57 -10.28 -6.28
CA LEU A 248 18.92 -9.63 -7.43
C LEU A 248 19.91 -9.36 -8.56
N VAL A 249 21.13 -8.91 -8.28
CA VAL A 249 22.17 -8.67 -9.30
C VAL A 249 22.53 -9.96 -10.05
N LYS A 250 22.72 -11.08 -9.33
CA LYS A 250 23.05 -12.38 -9.95
C LYS A 250 21.99 -12.86 -10.94
N ARG A 251 20.72 -12.49 -10.73
CA ARG A 251 19.64 -12.84 -11.64
C ARG A 251 19.74 -12.09 -12.97
N ASP A 252 20.10 -10.81 -12.94
CA ASP A 252 20.29 -10.02 -14.16
C ASP A 252 21.43 -10.61 -15.01
N ASP A 253 22.51 -11.08 -14.38
CA ASP A 253 23.60 -11.78 -15.06
C ASP A 253 23.18 -13.15 -15.63
N GLU A 254 22.35 -13.93 -14.92
CA GLU A 254 21.77 -15.19 -15.40
C GLU A 254 20.79 -14.99 -16.57
N GLU A 255 19.94 -13.96 -16.53
CA GLU A 255 19.01 -13.63 -17.63
C GLU A 255 19.73 -13.04 -18.86
N VAL A 256 20.85 -12.34 -18.67
CA VAL A 256 21.69 -11.83 -19.77
C VAL A 256 22.53 -12.94 -20.40
N SER A 257 23.02 -13.90 -19.61
CA SER A 257 23.79 -15.05 -20.13
C SER A 257 22.92 -16.06 -20.88
N THR A 258 21.65 -16.24 -20.48
CA THR A 258 20.69 -17.12 -21.17
C THR A 258 20.17 -16.52 -22.49
N LYS A 259 20.07 -15.19 -22.62
CA LYS A 259 19.73 -14.54 -23.90
C LYS A 259 20.84 -14.60 -24.97
N LYS A 260 22.06 -15.02 -24.62
CA LYS A 260 23.18 -15.16 -25.56
C LYS A 260 23.26 -16.52 -26.26
N LYS A 261 22.37 -17.49 -25.99
CA LYS A 261 22.33 -18.76 -26.73
C LYS A 261 21.08 -18.88 -27.62
N LYS A 262 21.36 -18.90 -28.93
CA LYS A 262 20.51 -19.27 -30.08
C LYS A 262 19.35 -18.31 -30.44
N LYS A 263 19.68 -17.30 -31.26
CA LYS A 263 18.71 -16.62 -32.14
C LYS A 263 18.64 -17.40 -33.47
N GLU A 264 18.01 -18.56 -33.45
CA GLU A 264 17.41 -19.13 -34.67
C GLU A 264 16.16 -18.30 -34.98
N VAL A 265 16.12 -17.69 -36.16
CA VAL A 265 14.99 -16.91 -36.64
C VAL A 265 13.83 -17.87 -36.89
N LYS A 266 12.97 -18.03 -35.88
CA LYS A 266 11.57 -18.43 -36.10
C LYS A 266 10.74 -17.16 -36.15
N GLU A 267 9.98 -17.02 -37.24
CA GLU A 267 8.96 -15.98 -37.38
C GLU A 267 8.14 -15.91 -36.10
N LYS A 268 8.08 -14.72 -35.51
CA LYS A 268 7.19 -14.47 -34.38
C LYS A 268 5.76 -14.60 -34.91
N PRO A 269 4.92 -15.49 -34.38
CA PRO A 269 3.50 -15.27 -34.49
C PRO A 269 3.21 -13.94 -33.80
N THR A 270 2.60 -13.01 -34.53
CA THR A 270 1.96 -11.82 -33.97
C THR A 270 0.87 -12.31 -33.02
N VAL A 271 1.24 -12.51 -31.75
CA VAL A 271 0.27 -12.63 -30.68
C VAL A 271 -0.27 -11.22 -30.47
N ASP A 272 -1.48 -11.02 -30.94
CA ASP A 272 -2.31 -9.85 -30.63
C ASP A 272 -2.66 -9.95 -29.14
N VAL A 273 -1.77 -9.44 -28.28
CA VAL A 273 -1.95 -9.48 -26.83
C VAL A 273 -3.16 -8.59 -26.50
N PRO A 274 -4.26 -9.12 -25.94
CA PRO A 274 -5.47 -8.36 -25.66
C PRO A 274 -5.30 -7.53 -24.38
N TYR A 275 -4.35 -6.60 -24.37
CA TYR A 275 -4.00 -5.75 -23.24
C TYR A 275 -5.18 -4.87 -22.78
N GLU A 276 -6.09 -4.52 -23.68
CA GLU A 276 -7.28 -3.75 -23.31
C GLU A 276 -8.31 -4.61 -22.58
N LYS A 277 -8.43 -5.91 -22.88
CA LYS A 277 -9.50 -6.75 -22.34
C LYS A 277 -9.30 -7.05 -20.85
N GLU A 278 -8.07 -7.35 -20.45
CA GLU A 278 -7.72 -7.61 -19.04
C GLU A 278 -7.83 -6.35 -18.17
N TYR A 279 -7.56 -5.17 -18.72
CA TYR A 279 -7.74 -3.89 -18.00
C TYR A 279 -9.23 -3.55 -17.78
N PHE A 280 -10.10 -3.86 -18.75
CA PHE A 280 -11.55 -3.66 -18.59
C PHE A 280 -12.18 -4.64 -17.59
N ASP A 281 -11.70 -5.88 -17.58
CA ASP A 281 -12.15 -6.92 -16.64
C ASP A 281 -11.66 -6.61 -15.20
N LEU A 282 -10.44 -6.08 -15.02
CA LEU A 282 -9.91 -5.66 -13.72
C LEU A 282 -10.69 -4.49 -13.08
N MET A 283 -11.31 -3.63 -13.90
CA MET A 283 -11.95 -2.38 -13.46
C MET A 283 -13.44 -2.53 -13.18
N ASN A 284 -14.01 -3.73 -13.32
CA ASN A 284 -15.45 -4.00 -13.16
C ASN A 284 -16.35 -3.05 -13.98
N LEU A 285 -15.79 -2.47 -15.03
CA LEU A 285 -16.49 -1.67 -16.00
C LEU A 285 -17.15 -2.66 -16.94
N LYS A 286 -18.50 -2.75 -16.91
CA LYS A 286 -19.24 -3.62 -17.84
C LYS A 286 -18.62 -3.47 -19.24
N PRO A 287 -18.17 -4.56 -19.89
CA PRO A 287 -17.61 -4.47 -21.22
C PRO A 287 -18.63 -3.75 -22.10
N LYS A 288 -18.26 -2.55 -22.54
CA LYS A 288 -19.16 -1.70 -23.31
C LYS A 288 -19.37 -2.42 -24.64
N GLY A 289 -20.56 -2.99 -24.81
CA GLY A 289 -20.87 -3.80 -25.99
C GLY A 289 -20.54 -3.04 -27.28
N LYS A 290 -20.22 -3.77 -28.36
CA LYS A 290 -19.77 -3.23 -29.66
C LYS A 290 -20.56 -1.99 -30.12
N LYS A 291 -21.87 -1.93 -29.84
CA LYS A 291 -22.75 -0.78 -30.11
C LYS A 291 -22.31 0.52 -29.41
N HIS A 292 -21.86 0.47 -28.16
CA HIS A 292 -21.38 1.64 -27.42
C HIS A 292 -20.03 2.14 -27.96
N VAL A 293 -19.13 1.23 -28.35
CA VAL A 293 -17.84 1.59 -28.96
C VAL A 293 -18.06 2.28 -30.30
N LEU A 294 -18.94 1.72 -31.15
CA LEU A 294 -19.36 2.32 -32.42
C LEU A 294 -20.02 3.70 -32.25
N LYS A 295 -20.92 3.85 -31.27
CA LYS A 295 -21.58 5.12 -30.99
C LYS A 295 -20.60 6.22 -30.59
N ARG A 296 -19.64 5.93 -29.71
CA ARG A 296 -18.59 6.90 -29.32
C ARG A 296 -17.63 7.22 -30.47
N LYS A 297 -17.32 6.25 -31.32
CA LYS A 297 -16.49 6.48 -32.51
C LYS A 297 -17.19 7.44 -33.48
N MET A 298 -18.48 7.22 -33.74
CA MET A 298 -19.28 8.13 -34.57
C MET A 298 -19.45 9.52 -33.94
N GLU A 299 -19.68 9.61 -32.61
CA GLU A 299 -19.74 10.90 -31.90
C GLU A 299 -18.40 11.65 -31.91
N TYR A 300 -17.28 10.92 -31.86
CA TYR A 300 -15.94 11.49 -31.96
C TYR A 300 -15.64 11.96 -33.38
N GLU A 301 -15.94 11.16 -34.40
CA GLU A 301 -15.75 11.51 -35.81
C GLU A 301 -16.62 12.71 -36.21
N ALA A 302 -17.88 12.77 -35.77
CA ALA A 302 -18.77 13.92 -35.97
C ALA A 302 -18.28 15.19 -35.24
N ARG A 303 -17.55 15.07 -34.13
CA ARG A 303 -16.92 16.20 -33.42
C ARG A 303 -15.58 16.65 -34.03
N GLN A 304 -15.03 15.86 -34.95
CA GLN A 304 -13.77 16.12 -35.64
C GLN A 304 -13.99 16.58 -37.10
N GLU A 305 -15.20 16.44 -37.64
CA GLU A 305 -15.59 17.06 -38.91
C GLU A 305 -15.43 18.60 -38.80
N GLY A 306 -14.52 19.16 -39.59
CA GLY A 306 -14.21 20.59 -39.62
C GLY A 306 -13.01 21.04 -38.77
N LYS A 307 -12.30 20.13 -38.07
CA LYS A 307 -11.06 20.47 -37.34
C LYS A 307 -9.85 19.89 -38.05
N GLU A 308 -8.90 20.73 -38.45
CA GLU A 308 -7.60 20.28 -38.97
C GLU A 308 -6.90 19.40 -37.93
N ARG A 309 -6.62 18.15 -38.31
CA ARG A 309 -5.90 17.22 -37.44
C ARG A 309 -4.49 17.78 -37.18
N PRO A 310 -3.98 17.78 -35.94
CA PRO A 310 -2.57 17.98 -35.71
C PRO A 310 -1.82 16.85 -36.42
N SER A 311 -1.03 17.19 -37.44
CA SER A 311 -0.19 16.22 -38.12
C SER A 311 0.75 15.59 -37.09
N LYS A 312 0.86 14.26 -37.09
CA LYS A 312 1.82 13.53 -36.24
C LYS A 312 3.19 14.18 -36.43
N ARG A 313 3.83 14.64 -35.34
CA ARG A 313 5.23 15.09 -35.37
C ARG A 313 6.07 14.03 -36.08
N VAL A 314 6.52 14.34 -37.29
CA VAL A 314 7.48 13.51 -38.02
C VAL A 314 8.84 13.76 -37.38
N LEU A 315 9.37 12.77 -36.67
CA LEU A 315 10.73 12.84 -36.14
C LEU A 315 11.73 12.94 -37.32
N PRO A 316 12.75 13.81 -37.24
CA PRO A 316 13.75 13.91 -38.29
C PRO A 316 14.51 12.59 -38.46
N VAL A 317 14.65 12.15 -39.72
CA VAL A 317 15.29 10.88 -40.09
C VAL A 317 16.76 11.16 -40.39
N ARG A 318 17.69 10.48 -39.69
CA ARG A 318 19.12 10.58 -39.97
C ARG A 318 19.46 9.80 -41.24
N MET A 319 20.16 10.44 -42.17
CA MET A 319 20.66 9.83 -43.41
C MET A 319 22.12 9.42 -43.21
N GLU A 320 22.45 8.16 -43.46
CA GLU A 320 23.82 7.65 -43.42
C GLU A 320 24.06 6.81 -44.68
N LYS A 321 25.06 7.18 -45.49
CA LYS A 321 25.34 6.56 -46.81
C LYS A 321 24.10 6.47 -47.72
N GLY A 322 23.30 7.54 -47.76
CA GLY A 322 22.13 7.64 -48.63
C GLY A 322 20.92 6.79 -48.22
N LYS A 323 20.92 6.18 -47.04
CA LYS A 323 19.78 5.40 -46.53
C LYS A 323 19.23 5.99 -45.23
N PRO A 324 17.89 6.08 -45.08
CA PRO A 324 17.24 6.56 -43.87
C PRO A 324 17.33 5.51 -42.74
N LYS A 325 17.87 5.89 -41.58
CA LYS A 325 17.76 5.09 -40.35
C LYS A 325 16.69 5.68 -39.42
N LYS A 326 15.83 4.82 -38.88
CA LYS A 326 14.88 5.18 -37.83
C LYS A 326 15.55 5.04 -36.46
N GLY A 327 15.51 6.12 -35.67
CA GLY A 327 15.73 6.08 -34.21
C GLY A 327 17.09 6.58 -33.73
N TRP A 328 17.07 7.16 -32.53
CA TRP A 328 18.15 7.03 -31.55
C TRP A 328 18.04 5.67 -30.87
#